data_AF-A0A946G4M5-F1
#
_entry.id   AF-A0A946G4M5-F1
#
_cell.length_a   1.000
_cell.length_b   1.000
_cell.length_c   1.000
_cell.angle_alpha   90.00
_cell.angle_beta   90.00
_cell.angle_gamma   90.00
#
_symmetry.space_group_name_H-M   'P 1'
#
loop_
_entity.id
_entity.type
_entity.pdbx_description
1 polymer ?
#
loop_
_entity_poly.entity_id
_entity_poly.type
_entity_poly.pdbx_seq_one_letter_code
_entity_poly.pdbx_strand_id
1 'polypeptide(L)'
;LVVGVYVGHDNPKNLGYKQTGSSVAVPIFKDFMIQSKINKNKTPFRVPSGLSFVNINQKTGLPSNEDGSILEAFIEGTEPYSKDDINILDSLGIINNSISGTGGLLNN
;
A
#
# COMPACT_ATOMS: atom_id res chain seq x y z
N LEU A 1 -3.70 -19.65 3.23
CA LEU A 1 -4.71 -19.96 2.19
C LEU A 1 -4.83 -18.76 1.28
N VAL A 2 -4.87 -19.00 -0.04
CA VAL A 2 -5.25 -17.99 -1.04
C VAL A 2 -6.44 -18.54 -1.80
N VAL A 3 -7.44 -17.70 -2.07
CA VAL A 3 -8.64 -18.07 -2.84
C VAL A 3 -8.86 -17.01 -3.90
N GLY A 4 -8.92 -17.42 -5.16
CA GLY A 4 -9.36 -16.59 -6.28
C GLY A 4 -10.75 -17.02 -6.73
N VAL A 5 -11.61 -16.05 -7.04
CA VAL A 5 -12.95 -16.29 -7.59
C VAL A 5 -13.03 -15.57 -8.93
N TYR A 6 -13.34 -16.33 -9.97
CA TYR A 6 -13.64 -15.80 -11.30
C TYR A 6 -15.07 -16.21 -11.68
N VAL A 7 -15.83 -15.27 -12.21
CA VAL A 7 -17.17 -15.52 -12.74
C VAL A 7 -17.25 -14.90 -14.12
N GLY A 8 -17.59 -15.72 -15.10
CA GLY A 8 -17.65 -15.33 -16.50
C GLY A 8 -18.42 -16.37 -17.29
N HIS A 9 -18.69 -16.05 -18.55
CA HIS A 9 -19.22 -17.00 -19.51
C HIS A 9 -18.07 -17.64 -20.26
N ASP A 10 -18.20 -18.92 -20.60
CA ASP A 10 -17.18 -19.67 -21.37
C ASP A 10 -16.83 -18.96 -22.68
N ASN A 11 -17.85 -18.43 -23.38
CA ASN A 11 -17.65 -17.48 -24.46
C ASN A 11 -17.82 -16.05 -23.92
N PRO A 12 -16.77 -15.19 -23.96
CA PRO A 12 -16.80 -13.87 -23.33
C PRO A 12 -17.99 -13.03 -23.78
N LYS A 13 -18.85 -12.66 -22.83
CA LYS A 13 -19.94 -11.72 -22.99
C LYS A 13 -20.19 -10.98 -21.70
N ASN A 14 -20.90 -9.86 -21.78
CA ASN A 14 -21.28 -9.08 -20.61
C ASN A 14 -22.15 -9.91 -19.66
N LEU A 15 -21.81 -9.90 -18.36
CA LEU A 15 -22.61 -10.55 -17.31
C LEU A 15 -23.96 -9.85 -17.09
N GLY A 16 -24.06 -8.56 -17.44
CA GLY A 16 -25.28 -7.76 -17.32
C GLY A 16 -25.04 -6.44 -16.59
N TYR A 17 -26.07 -5.60 -16.55
CA TYR A 17 -26.00 -4.32 -15.84
C TYR A 17 -25.74 -4.53 -14.34
N LYS A 18 -24.79 -3.77 -13.77
CA LYS A 18 -24.35 -3.85 -12.37
C LYS A 18 -23.78 -5.21 -11.94
N GLN A 19 -23.38 -6.07 -12.89
CA GLN A 19 -22.66 -7.31 -12.60
C GLN A 19 -21.15 -7.03 -12.59
N THR A 20 -20.62 -6.64 -11.43
CA THR A 20 -19.21 -6.34 -11.18
C THR A 20 -18.61 -7.41 -10.27
N GLY A 21 -17.28 -7.42 -10.09
CA GLY A 21 -16.63 -8.33 -9.15
C GLY A 21 -17.17 -8.21 -7.72
N SER A 22 -17.53 -6.99 -7.29
CA SER A 22 -18.10 -6.75 -5.96
C SER A 22 -19.51 -7.30 -5.78
N SER A 23 -20.34 -7.31 -6.83
CA SER A 23 -21.71 -7.85 -6.74
C SER A 23 -21.77 -9.35 -6.98
N VAL A 24 -20.86 -9.91 -7.78
CA VAL A 24 -20.91 -11.32 -8.21
C VAL A 24 -19.89 -12.20 -7.48
N ALA A 25 -18.60 -11.82 -7.50
CA ALA A 25 -17.53 -12.67 -6.98
C ALA A 25 -17.37 -12.58 -5.45
N VAL A 26 -17.53 -11.38 -4.88
CA VAL A 26 -17.35 -11.14 -3.43
C VAL A 26 -18.33 -11.95 -2.55
N PRO A 27 -19.63 -12.07 -2.88
CA PRO A 27 -20.54 -12.93 -2.10
C PRO A 27 -20.11 -14.40 -2.08
N ILE A 28 -19.68 -14.94 -3.23
CA ILE A 28 -19.17 -16.33 -3.33
C ILE A 28 -17.94 -16.52 -2.45
N PHE A 29 -16.99 -15.58 -2.53
CA PHE A 29 -15.79 -15.60 -1.68
C PHE A 29 -16.16 -15.55 -0.19
N LYS A 30 -17.08 -14.67 0.20
CA LYS A 30 -17.54 -14.52 1.58
C LYS A 30 -18.12 -15.84 2.12
N ASP A 31 -19.04 -16.45 1.38
CA ASP A 31 -19.69 -17.68 1.81
C ASP A 31 -18.70 -18.84 1.93
N PHE A 32 -17.78 -18.95 0.96
CA PHE A 32 -16.69 -19.93 1.02
C PHE A 32 -15.81 -19.72 2.26
N MET A 33 -15.37 -18.49 2.52
CA MET A 33 -14.48 -18.20 3.65
C MET A 33 -15.15 -18.48 5.00
N ILE A 34 -16.45 -18.15 5.16
CA ILE A 34 -17.24 -18.47 6.35
C ILE A 34 -17.31 -19.99 6.56
N GLN A 35 -17.61 -20.75 5.50
CA GLN A 35 -17.76 -22.21 5.59
C GLN A 35 -16.43 -22.92 5.82
N SER A 36 -15.34 -22.40 5.27
CA SER A 36 -14.01 -23.02 5.35
C SER A 36 -13.46 -23.12 6.77
N LYS A 37 -13.91 -22.24 7.69
CA LYS A 37 -13.40 -22.13 9.09
C LYS A 37 -11.86 -22.02 9.19
N ILE A 38 -11.19 -21.59 8.11
CA ILE A 38 -9.72 -21.64 8.00
C ILE A 38 -9.05 -20.64 8.96
N ASN A 39 -9.75 -19.58 9.38
CA ASN A 39 -9.19 -18.56 10.26
C ASN A 39 -9.36 -18.85 11.77
N LYS A 40 -9.34 -20.12 12.18
CA LYS A 40 -9.52 -20.50 13.60
C LYS A 40 -8.49 -19.85 14.53
N ASN A 41 -7.27 -19.62 14.03
CA ASN A 41 -6.15 -19.11 14.84
C ASN A 41 -5.84 -17.62 14.64
N LYS A 42 -6.67 -16.86 13.89
CA LYS A 42 -6.60 -15.38 13.69
C LYS A 42 -5.19 -14.79 13.72
N THR A 43 -4.22 -15.46 13.10
CA THR A 43 -2.83 -15.05 13.21
C THR A 43 -2.65 -13.77 12.40
N PRO A 44 -2.25 -12.65 13.01
CA PRO A 44 -2.10 -11.40 12.28
C PRO A 44 -0.94 -11.52 11.28
N PHE A 45 -0.99 -10.73 10.21
CA PHE A 45 0.16 -10.55 9.34
C PHE A 45 1.31 -9.94 10.15
N ARG A 46 2.49 -10.54 10.08
CA ARG A 46 3.70 -10.01 10.72
C ARG A 46 4.21 -8.85 9.85
N VAL A 47 4.56 -7.76 10.50
CA VAL A 47 5.22 -6.62 9.83
C VAL A 47 6.61 -7.08 9.38
N PRO A 48 6.92 -7.05 8.07
CA PRO A 48 8.26 -7.34 7.59
C PRO A 48 9.25 -6.23 7.99
N SER A 49 10.54 -6.55 8.06
CA SER A 49 11.61 -5.56 8.20
C SER A 49 11.73 -4.68 6.96
N GLY A 50 12.28 -3.47 7.09
CA GLY A 50 12.46 -2.53 5.98
C GLY A 50 11.20 -1.73 5.64
N LEU A 51 10.25 -1.65 6.58
CA LEU A 51 9.08 -0.78 6.51
C LEU A 51 9.20 0.36 7.52
N SER A 52 8.86 1.56 7.06
CA SER A 52 8.74 2.77 7.85
C SER A 52 7.28 3.18 7.95
N PHE A 53 6.82 3.51 9.16
CA PHE A 53 5.45 3.95 9.39
C PHE A 53 5.44 5.45 9.66
N VAL A 54 4.77 6.20 8.80
CA VAL A 54 4.75 7.67 8.83
C VAL A 54 3.32 8.17 8.92
N ASN A 55 3.09 9.20 9.73
CA ASN A 55 1.82 9.90 9.75
C ASN A 55 1.71 10.79 8.51
N ILE A 56 0.72 10.54 7.67
CA ILE A 56 0.51 11.20 6.39
C ILE A 56 -0.78 12.02 6.43
N ASN A 57 -0.73 13.25 5.91
CA ASN A 57 -1.94 14.00 5.64
C ASN A 57 -2.67 13.42 4.42
N GLN A 58 -3.90 12.95 4.61
CA GLN A 58 -4.70 12.27 3.59
C GLN A 58 -4.93 13.08 2.30
N LYS A 59 -4.85 14.41 2.37
CA LYS A 59 -5.09 15.29 1.21
C LYS A 59 -3.81 15.57 0.43
N THR A 60 -2.69 15.75 1.11
CA THR A 60 -1.43 16.17 0.48
C THR A 60 -0.50 14.99 0.19
N GLY A 61 -0.66 13.87 0.89
CA GLY A 61 0.25 12.73 0.79
C GLY A 61 1.62 12.99 1.42
N LEU A 62 1.78 14.07 2.19
CA LEU A 62 3.04 14.43 2.86
C LEU A 62 3.01 14.08 4.35
N PRO A 63 4.18 13.88 4.97
CA PRO A 63 4.27 13.70 6.41
C PRO A 63 3.62 14.86 7.17
N SER A 64 2.78 14.54 8.14
CA SER A 64 2.13 15.51 9.00
C SER A 64 1.79 14.89 10.34
N ASN A 65 2.03 15.65 11.42
CA ASN A 65 1.63 15.28 12.78
C ASN A 65 0.33 15.97 13.21
N GLU A 66 -0.40 16.56 12.26
CA GLU A 66 -1.69 17.21 12.53
C GLU A 66 -2.79 16.17 12.78
N ASP A 67 -3.84 16.62 13.46
CA ASP A 67 -5.06 15.83 13.64
C ASP A 67 -5.69 15.49 12.29
N GLY A 68 -6.05 14.22 12.11
CA GLY A 68 -6.57 13.69 10.83
C GLY A 68 -5.49 13.12 9.90
N SER A 69 -4.23 13.13 10.32
CA SER A 69 -3.19 12.28 9.72
C SER A 69 -3.51 10.79 9.90
N ILE A 70 -3.05 9.97 8.96
CA ILE A 70 -3.18 8.51 9.00
C ILE A 70 -1.80 7.86 8.98
N LEU A 71 -1.64 6.77 9.71
CA LEU A 71 -0.41 6.01 9.71
C LEU A 71 -0.34 5.15 8.44
N GLU A 72 0.63 5.43 7.57
CA GLU A 72 0.89 4.66 6.35
C GLU A 72 2.26 3.98 6.40
N ALA A 73 2.35 2.80 5.75
CA ALA A 73 3.58 2.03 5.67
C ALA A 73 4.26 2.28 4.32
N PHE A 74 5.55 2.63 4.37
CA PHE A 74 6.43 2.82 3.22
C PHE A 74 7.59 1.85 3.29
N ILE A 75 8.22 1.56 2.15
CA ILE A 75 9.55 0.96 2.17
C ILE A 75 10.49 2.02 2.75
N GLU A 76 11.40 1.62 3.64
CA GLU A 76 12.40 2.54 4.20
C GLU A 76 13.15 3.27 3.06
N GLY A 77 13.20 4.60 3.14
CA GLY A 77 13.82 5.47 2.14
C GLY A 77 12.91 5.87 0.97
N THR A 78 11.66 5.38 0.91
CA THR A 78 10.66 5.78 -0.09
C THR A 78 9.52 6.60 0.50
N GLU A 79 9.66 7.08 1.73
CA GLU A 79 8.68 7.94 2.38
C GLU A 79 8.55 9.26 1.61
N PRO A 80 7.33 9.83 1.50
CA PRO A 80 7.16 11.16 0.94
C PRO A 80 7.88 12.19 1.81
N TYR A 81 8.49 13.18 1.17
CA TYR A 81 9.14 14.31 1.85
C TYR A 81 8.64 15.63 1.25
N SER A 82 8.58 16.68 2.08
CA SER A 82 8.39 18.03 1.54
C SER A 82 9.71 18.52 0.95
N LYS A 83 9.66 19.17 -0.22
CA LYS A 83 10.87 19.79 -0.82
C LYS A 83 11.47 20.88 0.06
N ASP A 84 10.62 21.54 0.86
CA ASP A 84 11.03 22.57 1.80
C ASP A 84 11.88 22.02 2.96
N ASP A 85 11.83 20.70 3.21
CA ASP A 85 12.58 20.03 4.27
C ASP A 85 13.97 19.51 3.80
N ILE A 86 14.33 19.74 2.53
CA ILE A 86 15.60 19.28 1.96
C ILE A 86 16.70 20.33 2.19
N ASN A 87 17.59 20.07 3.14
CA ASN A 87 18.84 20.83 3.24
C ASN A 87 19.84 20.34 2.19
N ILE A 88 20.02 21.11 1.11
CA ILE A 88 21.05 20.83 0.10
C ILE A 88 22.42 21.21 0.69
N LEU A 89 23.21 20.20 1.05
CA LEU A 89 24.59 20.34 1.55
C LEU A 89 25.57 20.54 0.38
N ASP A 90 25.67 21.76 -0.15
CA ASP A 90 26.64 22.13 -1.20
C ASP A 90 27.99 22.63 -0.62
N SER A 91 28.59 21.87 0.30
CA SER A 91 29.94 22.18 0.77
C SER A 91 30.71 20.92 1.15
N LEU A 92 31.85 20.73 0.49
CA LEU A 92 32.76 19.58 0.59
C LEU A 92 33.36 19.46 2.00
N GLY A 93 32.62 18.85 2.92
CA GLY A 93 33.12 18.33 4.20
C GLY A 93 32.81 16.84 4.28
N ILE A 94 33.86 16.01 4.42
CA ILE A 94 33.86 14.54 4.48
C ILE A 94 32.59 13.98 5.14
N ILE A 95 31.75 13.26 4.37
CA ILE A 95 30.50 12.65 4.84
C ILE A 95 30.69 11.14 5.01
N ASN A 96 30.58 10.64 6.24
CA ASN A 96 30.60 9.23 6.62
C ASN A 96 29.18 8.64 6.80
N ASN A 97 28.21 8.98 5.95
CA ASN A 97 26.95 8.22 5.86
C ASN A 97 26.25 8.47 4.51
N SER A 98 26.15 7.40 3.72
CA SER A 98 25.44 7.34 2.45
C SER A 98 23.93 7.41 2.67
N ILE A 99 23.32 8.55 2.32
CA ILE A 99 21.86 8.64 2.18
C ILE A 99 21.51 7.99 0.83
N SER A 100 21.07 6.75 0.91
CA SER A 100 20.69 5.90 -0.22
C SER A 100 19.19 6.05 -0.48
N GLY A 101 18.82 6.78 -1.52
CA GLY A 101 17.50 6.75 -2.14
C GLY A 101 17.65 6.64 -3.64
N THR A 102 17.51 5.44 -4.21
CA THR A 102 17.82 5.13 -5.62
C THR A 102 16.56 4.85 -6.45
N GLY A 103 15.55 5.73 -6.44
CA GLY A 103 14.25 5.36 -7.01
C GLY A 103 13.48 6.36 -7.87
N GLY A 104 13.96 7.59 -8.09
CA GLY A 104 13.21 8.60 -8.85
C GLY A 104 13.98 9.15 -10.04
N LEU A 105 13.47 8.95 -11.27
CA LEU A 105 13.89 9.73 -12.43
C LEU A 105 13.52 11.21 -12.17
N LEU A 106 14.52 12.05 -11.95
CA LEU A 106 14.38 13.49 -12.02
C LEU A 106 14.32 13.88 -13.50
N ASN A 107 13.12 14.17 -14.01
CA ASN A 107 13.00 14.85 -15.28
C ASN A 107 13.26 16.35 -15.08
N ASN A 108 14.14 16.85 -15.94
CA ASN A 108 14.67 18.20 -16.05
C ASN A 108 13.58 19.27 -16.20
#